data_AF-A0A7Y2BGM0-F1
#
_entry.id   AF-A0A7Y2BGM0-F1
#
_cell.length_a   1.000
_cell.length_b   1.000
_cell.length_c   1.000
_cell.angle_alpha   90.00
_cell.angle_beta   90.00
_cell.angle_gamma   90.00
#
_symmetry.space_group_name_H-M   'P 1'
#
loop_
_entity.id
_entity.type
_entity.pdbx_description
1 polymer ?
#
loop_
_entity_poly.entity_id
_entity_poly.type
_entity_poly.pdbx_seq_one_letter_code
_entity_poly.pdbx_strand_id
1 'polypeptide(L)'
;DVRYVLQTTLEPDRRSMVFRVDHSQAHDIRAGWGFMRVRPYKGNRTLVSFGALVDIGDGVFVSIIRPAVRKDLLRIPFYFKRHVEGQVAALRTDSL
;
A
#
# COMPACT_ATOMS: atom_id res chain seq x y z
N ASP A 1 -18.26 4.95 3.13
CA ASP A 1 -16.98 4.88 3.87
C ASP A 1 -16.47 3.46 3.74
N VAL A 2 -15.69 3.15 2.69
CA VAL A 2 -15.21 1.78 2.46
C VAL A 2 -13.87 1.64 3.19
N ARG A 3 -13.82 0.73 4.16
CA ARG A 3 -12.60 0.43 4.92
C ARG A 3 -12.11 -0.95 4.54
N TYR A 4 -10.87 -1.02 4.04
CA TYR A 4 -10.18 -2.27 3.77
C TYR A 4 -9.29 -2.62 4.94
N VAL A 5 -9.52 -3.78 5.55
CA VAL A 5 -8.60 -4.34 6.55
C VAL A 5 -7.61 -5.24 5.83
N LEU A 6 -6.32 -5.00 6.07
CA LEU A 6 -5.22 -5.77 5.49
C LEU A 6 -4.49 -6.52 6.60
N GLN A 7 -4.26 -7.81 6.40
CA GLN A 7 -3.30 -8.58 7.17
C GLN A 7 -1.92 -8.37 6.57
N THR A 8 -0.95 -8.03 7.41
CA THR A 8 0.42 -7.74 6.99
C THR A 8 1.39 -8.74 7.62
N THR A 9 2.45 -9.04 6.89
CA THR A 9 3.57 -9.83 7.39
C THR A 9 4.86 -9.12 7.01
N LEU A 10 5.72 -8.90 8.02
CA LEU A 10 7.03 -8.31 7.82
C LEU A 10 8.03 -9.40 7.50
N GLU A 11 8.90 -9.14 6.52
CA GLU A 11 9.99 -10.01 6.10
C GLU A 11 11.32 -9.23 6.26
N PRO A 12 11.91 -9.19 7.47
CA PRO A 12 13.05 -8.33 7.78
C PRO A 12 14.25 -8.57 6.86
N ASP A 13 14.57 -9.84 6.59
CA ASP A 13 15.71 -10.25 5.76
C ASP A 13 15.60 -9.75 4.32
N ARG A 14 14.35 -9.63 3.83
CA ARG A 14 14.04 -9.18 2.47
C ARG A 14 13.78 -7.68 2.40
N ARG A 15 13.69 -7.02 3.56
CA ARG A 15 13.26 -5.62 3.75
C ARG A 15 11.93 -5.38 3.02
N SER A 16 11.01 -6.31 3.19
CA SER A 16 9.68 -6.27 2.60
C SER A 16 8.58 -6.43 3.63
N MET A 17 7.42 -5.93 3.25
CA MET A 17 6.14 -6.22 3.87
C MET A 17 5.24 -6.80 2.79
N VAL A 18 4.65 -7.96 3.06
CA VAL A 18 3.56 -8.50 2.24
C VAL A 18 2.24 -8.19 2.92
N PHE A 19 1.20 -7.99 2.13
CA PHE A 19 -0.14 -7.75 2.65
C PHE A 19 -1.19 -8.52 1.85
N ARG A 20 -2.29 -8.85 2.50
CA ARG A 20 -3.48 -9.43 1.90
C ARG A 20 -4.73 -8.87 2.54
N VAL A 21 -5.84 -8.88 1.81
CA VAL A 21 -7.16 -8.53 2.37
C VAL A 21 -7.53 -9.51 3.47
N ASP A 22 -8.06 -8.98 4.57
CA ASP A 22 -8.66 -9.77 5.63
C ASP A 22 -10.10 -10.14 5.26
N HIS A 23 -10.31 -11.40 4.90
CA HIS A 23 -11.64 -11.91 4.54
C HIS A 23 -12.56 -12.16 5.73
N SER A 24 -12.07 -12.02 6.97
CA SER A 24 -12.92 -12.06 8.17
C SER A 24 -13.68 -10.75 8.42
N GLN A 25 -13.32 -9.69 7.70
CA GLN A 25 -13.90 -8.36 7.83
C GLN A 25 -14.79 -8.03 6.62
N ALA A 26 -15.75 -7.12 6.79
CA ALA A 26 -16.55 -6.65 5.67
C ALA A 26 -15.66 -6.02 4.59
N HIS A 27 -15.81 -6.46 3.35
CA HIS A 27 -15.04 -5.99 2.20
C HIS A 27 -15.89 -6.02 0.93
N ASP A 28 -15.60 -5.12 -0.01
CA ASP A 28 -16.27 -5.04 -1.32
C ASP A 28 -15.38 -5.53 -2.48
N ILE A 29 -14.19 -6.07 -2.18
CA ILE A 29 -13.30 -6.73 -3.14
C ILE A 29 -13.24 -8.23 -2.88
N ARG A 30 -13.13 -9.03 -3.94
CA ARG A 30 -13.09 -10.49 -3.86
C ARG A 30 -11.77 -11.01 -3.29
N ALA A 31 -10.65 -10.39 -3.69
CA ALA A 31 -9.33 -10.71 -3.15
C ALA A 31 -8.37 -9.55 -3.38
N GLY A 32 -7.34 -9.46 -2.56
CA GLY A 32 -6.23 -8.56 -2.80
C GLY A 32 -5.00 -9.04 -2.06
N TRP A 33 -3.85 -9.02 -2.73
CA TRP A 33 -2.56 -9.25 -2.11
C TRP A 33 -1.49 -8.41 -2.78
N GLY A 34 -0.42 -8.14 -2.06
CA GLY A 34 0.66 -7.34 -2.59
C GLY A 34 1.86 -7.29 -1.68
N PHE A 35 2.80 -6.45 -2.06
CA PHE A 35 4.02 -6.25 -1.31
C PHE A 35 4.51 -4.81 -1.45
N MET A 36 5.33 -4.43 -0.46
CA MET A 36 6.20 -3.28 -0.52
C MET A 36 7.61 -3.73 -0.15
N ARG A 37 8.61 -3.27 -0.90
CA ARG A 37 10.02 -3.58 -0.64
C ARG A 37 10.86 -2.32 -0.65
N VAL A 38 11.79 -2.24 0.28
CA VAL A 38 12.66 -1.09 0.50
C VAL A 38 14.11 -1.51 0.27
N ARG A 39 14.84 -0.78 -0.60
CA ARG A 39 16.26 -1.02 -0.86
C ARG A 39 17.04 0.29 -0.88
N PRO A 40 18.33 0.28 -0.48
CA PRO A 40 19.20 1.43 -0.71
C PRO A 40 19.24 1.82 -2.19
N TYR A 41 19.25 3.13 -2.46
CA TYR A 41 19.43 3.70 -3.78
C TYR A 41 20.46 4.85 -3.71
N LYS A 42 21.10 5.14 -4.84
CA LYS A 42 22.23 6.10 -4.92
C LYS A 42 21.92 7.43 -4.19
N GLY A 43 22.92 7.98 -3.51
CA GLY A 43 22.86 9.32 -2.92
C GLY A 43 21.90 9.45 -1.72
N ASN A 44 22.04 8.56 -0.72
CA ASN A 44 21.19 8.52 0.48
C ASN A 44 19.68 8.45 0.17
N ARG A 45 19.33 7.86 -0.98
CA ARG A 45 17.95 7.66 -1.40
C ARG A 45 17.55 6.22 -1.14
N THR A 46 16.25 6.00 -1.18
CA THR A 46 15.66 4.69 -0.99
C THR A 46 14.79 4.37 -2.19
N LEU A 47 14.99 3.19 -2.78
CA LEU A 47 14.11 2.66 -3.80
C LEU A 47 12.98 1.89 -3.10
N VAL A 48 11.75 2.29 -3.40
CA VAL A 48 10.53 1.60 -2.97
C VAL A 48 9.95 0.86 -4.17
N SER A 49 9.83 -0.46 -4.07
CA SER A 49 9.11 -1.29 -5.02
C SER A 49 7.74 -1.64 -4.43
N PHE A 50 6.69 -1.53 -5.23
CA PHE A 50 5.33 -1.83 -4.83
C PHE A 50 4.64 -2.64 -5.93
N GLY A 51 3.88 -3.64 -5.53
CA GLY A 51 3.02 -4.41 -6.41
C GLY A 51 1.79 -4.89 -5.66
N ALA A 52 0.64 -4.87 -6.32
CA ALA A 52 -0.60 -5.41 -5.80
C ALA A 52 -1.37 -6.10 -6.92
N LEU A 53 -1.92 -7.27 -6.63
CA LEU A 53 -2.95 -7.91 -7.44
C LEU A 53 -4.27 -7.80 -6.67
N VAL A 54 -5.29 -7.29 -7.35
CA VAL A 54 -6.61 -7.10 -6.77
C VAL A 54 -7.65 -7.70 -7.70
N ASP A 55 -8.46 -8.60 -7.15
CA ASP A 55 -9.67 -9.10 -7.75
C ASP A 55 -10.87 -8.38 -7.11
N ILE A 56 -11.58 -7.60 -7.93
CA ILE A 56 -12.72 -6.80 -7.50
C ILE A 56 -14.02 -7.64 -7.54
N GLY A 57 -14.05 -8.80 -8.20
CA GLY A 57 -15.25 -9.63 -8.40
C GLY A 57 -16.18 -9.14 -9.52
N ASP A 58 -17.40 -9.70 -9.59
CA ASP A 58 -18.35 -9.55 -10.71
C ASP A 58 -19.65 -8.78 -10.37
N GLY A 59 -19.69 -8.05 -9.25
CA GLY A 59 -20.87 -7.28 -8.83
C GLY A 59 -21.26 -6.14 -9.79
N VAL A 60 -22.55 -5.77 -9.81
CA VAL A 60 -23.14 -4.71 -10.67
C VAL A 60 -22.43 -3.34 -10.56
N PHE A 61 -21.70 -3.08 -9.47
CA PHE A 61 -20.94 -1.84 -9.25
C PHE A 61 -19.46 -1.91 -9.67
N VAL A 62 -18.96 -3.07 -10.11
CA VAL A 62 -17.53 -3.28 -10.43
C VAL A 62 -17.04 -2.40 -11.59
N SER A 63 -17.90 -2.12 -12.58
CA SER A 63 -17.54 -1.25 -13.70
C SER A 63 -17.30 0.21 -13.28
N ILE A 64 -17.99 0.67 -12.22
CA ILE A 64 -17.91 2.05 -11.70
C ILE A 64 -16.72 2.20 -10.76
N ILE A 65 -16.40 1.17 -9.97
CA ILE A 65 -15.36 1.23 -8.94
C ILE A 65 -13.96 0.91 -9.51
N ARG A 66 -13.88 0.11 -10.58
CA ARG A 66 -12.61 -0.33 -11.20
C ARG A 66 -11.70 0.83 -11.65
N PRO A 67 -12.19 1.94 -12.24
CA PRO A 67 -11.36 3.10 -12.55
C PRO A 67 -10.80 3.80 -11.30
N ALA A 68 -11.60 3.92 -10.24
CA ALA A 68 -11.18 4.53 -8.98
C ALA A 68 -10.13 3.66 -8.28
N VAL A 69 -10.40 2.35 -8.13
CA VAL A 69 -9.44 1.38 -7.56
C VAL A 69 -8.14 1.36 -8.36
N ARG A 70 -8.19 1.34 -9.70
CA ARG A 70 -6.97 1.38 -10.52
C ARG A 70 -6.17 2.66 -10.28
N LYS A 71 -6.85 3.81 -10.24
CA LYS A 71 -6.22 5.12 -9.99
C LYS A 71 -5.62 5.19 -8.59
N ASP A 72 -6.29 4.64 -7.60
CA ASP A 72 -5.85 4.66 -6.21
C ASP A 72 -4.70 3.68 -5.95
N LEU A 73 -4.75 2.47 -6.55
CA LEU A 73 -3.64 1.51 -6.49
C LEU A 73 -2.33 2.09 -7.04
N LEU A 74 -2.39 2.85 -8.14
CA LEU A 74 -1.23 3.53 -8.72
C LEU A 74 -0.69 4.67 -7.84
N ARG A 75 -1.51 5.18 -6.90
CA ARG A 75 -1.15 6.27 -6.00
C ARG A 75 -0.63 5.81 -4.65
N ILE A 76 -0.81 4.54 -4.29
CA ILE A 76 -0.32 3.98 -3.01
C ILE A 76 1.17 4.30 -2.77
N PRO A 77 2.10 4.12 -3.74
CA PRO A 77 3.51 4.47 -3.52
C PRO A 77 3.71 5.96 -3.22
N PHE A 78 2.92 6.83 -3.86
CA PHE A 78 2.99 8.27 -3.66
C PHE A 78 2.49 8.66 -2.26
N TYR A 79 1.36 8.11 -1.81
CA TYR A 79 0.84 8.34 -0.46
C TYR A 79 1.82 7.87 0.62
N PHE A 80 2.41 6.68 0.42
CA PHE A 80 3.43 6.15 1.34
C PHE A 80 4.64 7.07 1.43
N LYS A 81 5.19 7.49 0.29
CA LYS A 81 6.32 8.45 0.24
C LYS A 81 5.99 9.73 1.01
N ARG A 82 4.84 10.35 0.74
CA ARG A 82 4.42 11.59 1.39
C ARG A 82 4.28 11.42 2.91
N HIS A 83 3.73 10.29 3.35
CA HIS A 83 3.57 9.99 4.77
C HIS A 83 4.92 9.84 5.48
N VAL A 84 5.81 9.00 4.93
CA VAL A 84 7.14 8.74 5.52
C VAL A 84 8.00 10.01 5.54
N GLU A 85 8.03 10.77 4.45
CA GLU A 85 8.82 12.01 4.40
C GLU A 85 8.25 13.10 5.31
N GLY A 86 6.92 13.16 5.46
CA GLY A 86 6.27 14.04 6.42
C GLY A 86 6.66 13.70 7.87
N GLN A 87 6.70 12.42 8.22
CA GLN A 87 7.13 11.97 9.55
C GLN A 87 8.61 12.26 9.80
N VAL A 88 9.48 12.03 8.81
CA VAL A 88 10.92 12.36 8.94
C VAL A 88 11.13 13.86 9.10
N ALA A 89 10.36 14.70 8.39
CA ALA A 89 10.43 16.14 8.57
C ALA A 89 10.00 16.56 9.99
N ALA A 90 8.91 16.00 10.51
CA ALA A 90 8.46 16.25 11.88
C ALA A 90 9.52 15.85 12.92
N LEU A 91 10.06 14.63 12.80
CA LEU A 91 11.11 14.12 13.69
C LEU A 91 12.39 14.96 13.66
N ARG A 92 12.77 15.51 12.50
CA ARG A 92 13.92 16.42 12.38
C ARG A 92 13.68 17.77 13.05
N THR A 93 12.47 18.31 12.95
CA THR A 93 12.10 19.57 13.60
C THR A 93 12.07 19.44 15.12
N ASP A 94 11.62 18.30 15.65
CA ASP A 94 11.63 18.02 17.10
C ASP A 94 13.04 17.76 17.68
N SER A 95 14.03 17.55 16.82
CA SER A 95 15.43 17.27 17.19
C SER A 95 16.33 18.52 17.17
N LEU A 96 15.77 19.71 16.91
CA LEU A 96 16.44 21.02 16.87
C LEU A 96 15.90 21.93 17.97
#